data_AF-A0A1V9Z1X3-F1
#
_entry.id   AF-A0A1V9Z1X3-F1
#
_cell.length_a   1.000
_cell.length_b   1.000
_cell.length_c   1.000
_cell.angle_alpha   90.00
_cell.angle_beta   90.00
_cell.angle_gamma   90.00
#
_symmetry.space_group_name_H-M   'P 1'
#
loop_
_entity.id
_entity.type
_entity.pdbx_description
1 polymer ?
#
loop_
_entity_poly.entity_id
_entity_poly.type
_entity_poly.pdbx_seq_one_letter_code
_entity_poly.pdbx_strand_id
1 'polypeptide(L)'
;MPRHLKRLRVAALNLQQKLIKSRKRDESLRKWVGRNLDNSLLAAILDLFQVLLGVIVTIIYCLKNWEAWDATRDSMATRLLQAGFGVVFLFDYVLRSGLYAADNREAHVLAPLTIMDLLAIFPQFVELVLSEGYVREHFLIVGGIKTLRPFRCLCCFRLIPFTSTARQRETFVLFSAVVCIIICFGSTQQV
;
A
#
# COMPACT_ATOMS: atom_id res chain seq x y z
N MET A 1 22.91 -33.72 16.52
CA MET A 1 22.01 -32.60 16.17
C MET A 1 20.95 -32.43 17.26
N PRO A 2 20.89 -31.28 17.97
CA PRO A 2 20.12 -31.13 19.21
C PRO A 2 18.61 -31.32 19.00
N ARG A 3 17.94 -32.06 19.91
CA ARG A 3 16.49 -32.37 19.83
C ARG A 3 15.60 -31.12 19.79
N HIS A 4 16.04 -30.00 20.36
CA HIS A 4 15.33 -28.71 20.33
C HIS A 4 15.27 -28.09 18.92
N LEU A 5 16.35 -28.21 18.13
CA LEU A 5 16.39 -27.72 16.74
C LEU A 5 15.43 -28.51 15.84
N LYS A 6 15.24 -29.81 16.09
CA LYS A 6 14.25 -30.62 15.35
C LYS A 6 12.82 -30.18 15.66
N ARG A 7 12.48 -29.91 16.93
CA ARG A 7 11.15 -29.43 17.32
C ARG A 7 10.84 -28.04 16.77
N LEU A 8 11.81 -27.12 16.81
CA LEU A 8 11.68 -25.79 16.21
C LEU A 8 11.50 -25.87 14.69
N ARG A 9 12.23 -26.76 14.01
CA ARG A 9 12.10 -26.96 12.56
C ARG A 9 10.73 -27.53 12.19
N VAL A 10 10.21 -28.48 12.96
CA VAL A 10 8.86 -29.04 12.73
C VAL A 10 7.77 -28.01 13.02
N ALA A 11 7.91 -27.21 14.09
CA ALA A 11 6.98 -26.11 14.38
C ALA A 11 7.01 -25.03 13.27
N ALA A 12 8.21 -24.66 12.79
CA ALA A 12 8.38 -23.73 11.69
C ALA A 12 7.78 -24.27 10.38
N LEU A 13 7.96 -25.56 10.08
CA LEU A 13 7.37 -26.21 8.91
C LEU A 13 5.84 -26.26 8.98
N ASN A 14 5.27 -26.55 10.16
CA ASN A 14 3.82 -26.54 10.37
C ASN A 14 3.24 -25.12 10.24
N LEU A 15 3.94 -24.10 10.76
CA LEU A 15 3.60 -22.69 10.56
C LEU A 15 3.67 -22.31 9.08
N GLN A 16 4.74 -22.73 8.39
CA GLN A 16 4.93 -22.47 6.97
C GLN A 16 3.85 -23.13 6.12
N GLN A 17 3.42 -24.35 6.44
CA GLN A 17 2.31 -25.03 5.77
C GLN A 17 0.95 -24.37 6.02
N LYS A 18 0.77 -23.73 7.17
CA LYS A 18 -0.43 -22.95 7.51
C LYS A 18 -0.44 -21.57 6.82
N LEU A 19 0.75 -20.99 6.61
CA LEU A 19 0.95 -19.69 5.98
C LEU A 19 1.04 -19.75 4.45
N ILE A 20 1.57 -20.83 3.88
CA ILE A 20 1.85 -20.99 2.44
C ILE A 20 1.39 -22.38 2.02
N LYS A 21 0.46 -22.45 1.06
CA LYS A 21 -0.01 -23.74 0.51
C LYS A 21 1.10 -24.40 -0.29
N SER A 22 1.26 -25.72 -0.15
CA SER A 22 2.25 -26.50 -0.90
C SER A 22 1.98 -26.45 -2.42
N ARG A 23 3.06 -26.60 -3.20
CA ARG A 23 3.05 -26.58 -4.67
C ARG A 23 2.46 -27.88 -5.22
N LYS A 24 1.48 -27.78 -6.12
CA LYS A 24 0.95 -28.96 -6.82
C LYS A 24 1.95 -29.42 -7.89
N ARG A 25 2.01 -30.73 -8.15
CA ARG A 25 3.02 -31.39 -8.99
C ARG A 25 3.09 -30.86 -10.43
N ASP A 26 1.99 -30.30 -10.95
CA ASP A 26 1.87 -29.74 -12.31
C ASP A 26 1.64 -28.21 -12.34
N GLU A 27 1.85 -27.52 -11.22
CA GLU A 27 1.64 -26.08 -11.11
C GLU A 27 2.94 -25.32 -11.42
N SER A 28 2.88 -24.37 -12.36
CA SER A 28 4.00 -23.45 -12.60
C SER A 28 4.25 -22.60 -11.36
N LEU A 29 5.51 -22.18 -11.15
CA LEU A 29 5.87 -21.30 -10.01
C LEU A 29 4.97 -20.06 -9.98
N ARG A 30 4.61 -19.53 -11.15
CA ARG A 30 3.65 -18.44 -11.34
C ARG A 30 2.30 -18.70 -10.67
N LYS A 31 1.62 -19.76 -11.08
CA LYS A 31 0.27 -20.10 -10.60
C LYS A 31 0.28 -20.42 -9.11
N TRP A 32 1.36 -21.04 -8.63
CA TRP A 32 1.54 -21.32 -7.22
C TRP A 32 1.69 -20.06 -6.36
N VAL A 33 2.49 -19.09 -6.82
CA VAL A 33 2.65 -17.79 -6.14
C VAL A 33 1.34 -17.01 -6.17
N GLY A 34 0.68 -16.91 -7.34
CA GLY A 34 -0.62 -16.24 -7.46
C GLY A 34 -1.68 -16.83 -6.53
N ARG A 35 -1.81 -18.17 -6.50
CA ARG A 35 -2.75 -18.86 -5.61
C ARG A 35 -2.46 -18.62 -4.13
N ASN A 36 -1.18 -18.53 -3.76
CA ASN A 36 -0.80 -18.18 -2.40
C ASN A 36 -1.06 -16.70 -2.11
N LEU A 37 -0.84 -15.80 -3.05
CA LEU A 37 -1.17 -14.38 -2.91
C LEU A 37 -2.68 -14.12 -2.80
N ASP A 38 -3.53 -14.95 -3.40
CA ASP A 38 -4.98 -14.76 -3.35
C ASP A 38 -5.65 -15.48 -2.16
N ASN A 39 -5.13 -16.65 -1.75
CA ASN A 39 -5.83 -17.54 -0.82
C ASN A 39 -5.02 -17.96 0.40
N SER A 40 -3.87 -17.32 0.67
CA SER A 40 -3.07 -17.61 1.86
C SER A 40 -3.34 -16.63 3.00
N LEU A 41 -3.14 -17.11 4.22
CA LEU A 41 -3.18 -16.28 5.42
C LEU A 41 -2.05 -15.22 5.40
N LEU A 42 -0.93 -15.51 4.74
CA LEU A 42 0.20 -14.59 4.62
C LEU A 42 -0.17 -13.37 3.77
N ALA A 43 -0.90 -13.57 2.67
CA ALA A 43 -1.39 -12.47 1.85
C ALA A 43 -2.39 -11.58 2.61
N ALA A 44 -3.30 -12.21 3.36
CA ALA A 44 -4.21 -11.53 4.26
C ALA A 44 -3.49 -10.67 5.31
N ILE A 45 -2.40 -11.17 5.92
CA ILE A 45 -1.59 -10.42 6.87
C ILE A 45 -0.86 -9.26 6.18
N LEU A 46 -0.31 -9.48 4.99
CA LEU A 46 0.34 -8.43 4.21
C LEU A 46 -0.65 -7.33 3.85
N ASP A 47 -1.84 -7.67 3.35
CA ASP A 47 -2.88 -6.69 3.02
C ASP A 47 -3.29 -5.87 4.26
N LEU A 48 -3.46 -6.51 5.43
CA LEU A 48 -3.74 -5.79 6.69
C LEU A 48 -2.60 -4.85 7.08
N PHE A 49 -1.35 -5.31 6.98
CA PHE A 49 -0.18 -4.50 7.28
C PHE A 49 -0.07 -3.28 6.36
N GLN A 50 -0.30 -3.46 5.06
CA GLN A 50 -0.31 -2.37 4.08
C GLN A 50 -1.40 -1.33 4.39
N VAL A 51 -2.60 -1.79 4.75
CA VAL A 51 -3.71 -0.89 5.10
C VAL A 51 -3.40 -0.09 6.36
N LEU A 52 -2.86 -0.73 7.40
CA LEU A 52 -2.47 -0.04 8.63
C LEU A 52 -1.40 1.04 8.35
N LEU A 53 -0.37 0.70 7.57
CA LEU A 53 0.64 1.68 7.17
C LEU A 53 0.03 2.82 6.35
N GLY A 54 -0.87 2.52 5.41
CA GLY A 54 -1.54 3.53 4.57
C GLY A 54 -2.38 4.52 5.40
N VAL A 55 -3.11 4.01 6.40
CA VAL A 55 -3.87 4.84 7.34
C VAL A 55 -2.94 5.71 8.17
N ILE A 56 -1.85 5.15 8.71
CA ILE A 56 -0.86 5.91 9.49
C ILE A 56 -0.27 7.06 8.65
N VAL A 57 0.14 6.79 7.41
CA VAL A 57 0.67 7.82 6.50
C VAL A 57 -0.35 8.93 6.25
N THR A 58 -1.63 8.57 6.08
CA THR A 58 -2.70 9.55 5.87
C THR A 58 -2.96 10.38 7.11
N ILE A 59 -2.95 9.78 8.31
CA ILE A 59 -3.09 10.50 9.58
C ILE A 59 -1.92 11.48 9.79
N ILE A 60 -0.68 11.03 9.56
CA ILE A 60 0.51 11.91 9.66
C ILE A 60 0.37 13.10 8.72
N TYR A 61 -0.11 12.86 7.49
CA TYR A 61 -0.35 13.92 6.53
C TYR A 61 -1.45 14.89 6.99
N CYS A 62 -2.59 14.39 7.49
CA CYS A 62 -3.66 15.24 8.00
C CYS A 62 -3.21 16.07 9.21
N LEU A 63 -2.47 15.48 10.15
CA LEU A 63 -1.94 16.19 11.32
C LEU A 63 -0.96 17.30 10.92
N LYS A 64 -0.09 17.03 9.95
CA LYS A 64 0.88 18.02 9.47
C LYS A 64 0.21 19.22 8.79
N ASN A 65 -0.87 18.98 8.04
CA ASN A 65 -1.59 20.02 7.29
C ASN A 65 -2.82 20.56 8.05
N TRP A 66 -2.97 20.25 9.34
CA TRP A 66 -4.16 20.62 10.12
C TRP A 66 -4.23 22.12 10.41
N GLU A 67 -3.09 22.75 10.74
CA GLU A 67 -3.05 24.16 11.16
C GLU A 67 -2.77 25.13 10.00
N ALA A 68 -1.81 24.79 9.14
CA ALA A 68 -1.49 25.56 7.95
C ALA A 68 -0.97 24.61 6.86
N TRP A 69 -1.32 24.92 5.61
CA TRP A 69 -0.78 24.19 4.46
C TRP A 69 0.70 24.51 4.31
N ASP A 70 1.53 23.62 4.85
CA ASP A 70 2.97 23.78 4.81
C ASP A 70 3.57 22.86 3.74
N ALA A 71 3.70 23.39 2.52
CA ALA A 71 4.43 22.71 1.45
C ALA A 71 5.95 22.87 1.58
N THR A 72 6.45 23.50 2.65
CA THR A 72 7.87 23.53 3.00
C THR A 72 8.40 22.11 3.18
N ARG A 73 9.71 21.95 2.97
CA ARG A 73 10.39 20.66 3.01
C ARG A 73 10.25 20.01 4.38
N ASP A 74 9.74 18.77 4.40
CA ASP A 74 9.65 17.96 5.62
C ASP A 74 11.04 17.72 6.22
N SER A 75 11.08 17.53 7.53
CA SER A 75 12.31 17.15 8.23
C SER A 75 12.93 15.89 7.60
N MET A 76 14.26 15.78 7.63
CA MET A 76 14.99 14.64 7.07
C MET A 76 14.46 13.29 7.59
N ALA A 77 14.09 13.23 8.87
CA ALA A 77 13.55 12.03 9.51
C ALA A 77 12.17 11.65 8.92
N THR A 78 11.27 12.62 8.77
CA THR A 78 9.94 12.40 8.20
C THR A 78 10.04 11.96 6.73
N ARG A 79 10.96 12.55 5.97
CA ARG A 79 11.22 12.17 4.56
C ARG A 79 11.72 10.75 4.43
N LEU A 80 12.68 10.35 5.26
CA LEU A 80 13.22 9.00 5.24
C LEU A 80 12.18 7.96 5.66
N LEU A 81 11.34 8.28 6.65
CA LEU A 81 10.22 7.42 7.06
C LEU A 81 9.18 7.27 5.94
N GLN A 82 8.76 8.37 5.32
CA GLN A 82 7.81 8.34 4.20
C GLN A 82 8.38 7.58 3.00
N ALA A 83 9.66 7.76 2.68
CA ALA A 83 10.34 7.00 1.64
C ALA A 83 10.46 5.51 2.00
N GLY A 84 10.75 5.19 3.27
CA GLY A 84 10.76 3.80 3.77
C GLY A 84 9.41 3.12 3.61
N PHE A 85 8.32 3.79 4.00
CA PHE A 85 6.97 3.30 3.73
C PHE A 85 6.71 3.17 2.22
N GLY A 86 7.12 4.16 1.42
CA GLY A 86 7.04 4.14 -0.04
C GLY A 86 7.71 2.92 -0.67
N VAL A 87 8.90 2.53 -0.19
CA VAL A 87 9.61 1.33 -0.65
C VAL A 87 8.84 0.06 -0.29
N VAL A 88 8.27 -0.02 0.91
CA VAL A 88 7.44 -1.17 1.34
C VAL A 88 6.19 -1.28 0.46
N PHE A 89 5.54 -0.16 0.15
CA PHE A 89 4.38 -0.12 -0.75
C PHE A 89 4.75 -0.48 -2.19
N LEU A 90 5.87 0.03 -2.68
CA LEU A 90 6.36 -0.25 -4.02
C LEU A 90 6.75 -1.73 -4.15
N PHE A 91 7.37 -2.30 -3.11
CA PHE A 91 7.70 -3.71 -3.07
C PHE A 91 6.44 -4.58 -3.13
N ASP A 92 5.40 -4.27 -2.35
CA ASP A 92 4.11 -4.96 -2.43
C ASP A 92 3.43 -4.82 -3.80
N TYR A 93 3.45 -3.61 -4.36
CA TYR A 93 2.95 -3.34 -5.71
C TYR A 93 3.72 -4.14 -6.76
N VAL A 94 5.05 -4.19 -6.69
CA VAL A 94 5.91 -4.96 -7.61
C VAL A 94 5.80 -6.46 -7.36
N LEU A 95 5.56 -6.93 -6.13
CA LEU A 95 5.27 -8.34 -5.89
C LEU A 95 3.97 -8.75 -6.58
N ARG A 96 2.94 -7.90 -6.49
CA ARG A 96 1.63 -8.17 -7.09
C ARG A 96 1.62 -7.95 -8.62
N SER A 97 2.37 -6.96 -9.11
CA SER A 97 2.49 -6.57 -10.53
C SER A 97 3.62 -7.30 -11.29
N GLY A 98 4.83 -7.28 -10.74
CA GLY A 98 6.07 -7.80 -11.32
C GLY A 98 6.30 -9.30 -11.15
N LEU A 99 5.62 -9.96 -10.21
CA LEU A 99 5.79 -11.40 -9.95
C LEU A 99 4.46 -12.17 -9.90
N TYR A 100 3.80 -12.30 -11.05
CA TYR A 100 3.08 -13.55 -11.39
C TYR A 100 1.60 -13.77 -10.97
N ALA A 101 0.84 -12.78 -10.46
CA ALA A 101 -0.57 -13.02 -10.12
C ALA A 101 -1.59 -12.77 -11.28
N ALA A 102 -1.37 -11.81 -12.18
CA ALA A 102 -2.32 -11.52 -13.25
C ALA A 102 -1.97 -12.30 -14.53
N ASP A 103 -2.87 -13.15 -15.04
CA ASP A 103 -2.70 -13.81 -16.35
C ASP A 103 -2.51 -12.77 -17.48
N ASN A 104 -3.15 -11.58 -17.36
CA ASN A 104 -2.94 -10.39 -18.19
C ASN A 104 -2.35 -9.22 -17.38
N ARG A 105 -1.06 -8.94 -17.58
CA ARG A 105 -0.34 -7.85 -16.90
C ARG A 105 -0.94 -6.47 -17.19
N GLU A 106 -1.35 -6.24 -18.43
CA GLU A 106 -1.93 -4.97 -18.88
C GLU A 106 -3.27 -4.69 -18.21
N ALA A 107 -4.15 -5.69 -18.13
CA ALA A 107 -5.44 -5.56 -17.47
C ALA A 107 -5.30 -5.27 -15.96
N HIS A 108 -4.24 -5.75 -15.32
CA HIS A 108 -3.98 -5.48 -13.91
C HIS A 108 -3.38 -4.10 -13.67
N VAL A 109 -2.47 -3.64 -14.53
CA VAL A 109 -1.89 -2.28 -14.45
C VAL A 109 -2.94 -1.21 -14.78
N LEU A 110 -3.88 -1.52 -15.68
CA LEU A 110 -4.98 -0.63 -16.06
C LEU A 110 -6.17 -0.68 -15.09
N ALA A 111 -6.14 -1.52 -14.06
CA ALA A 111 -7.21 -1.57 -13.07
C ALA A 111 -7.25 -0.24 -12.30
N PRO A 112 -8.41 0.43 -12.16
CA PRO A 112 -8.49 1.75 -11.53
C PRO A 112 -7.87 1.80 -10.12
N LEU A 113 -8.05 0.73 -9.34
CA LEU A 113 -7.50 0.62 -7.98
C LEU A 113 -5.98 0.51 -7.95
N THR A 114 -5.36 -0.19 -8.91
CA THR A 114 -3.89 -0.32 -8.98
C THR A 114 -3.24 0.96 -9.49
N ILE A 115 -3.91 1.69 -10.37
CA ILE A 115 -3.51 3.04 -10.79
C ILE A 115 -3.55 3.99 -9.60
N MET A 116 -4.63 3.98 -8.82
CA MET A 116 -4.75 4.80 -7.61
C MET A 116 -3.68 4.45 -6.58
N ASP A 117 -3.39 3.16 -6.37
CA ASP A 117 -2.29 2.73 -5.50
C ASP A 117 -0.95 3.29 -5.98
N LEU A 118 -0.68 3.28 -7.30
CA LEU A 118 0.55 3.84 -7.89
C LEU A 118 0.63 5.36 -7.73
N LEU A 119 -0.47 6.08 -8.00
CA LEU A 119 -0.58 7.52 -7.81
C LEU A 119 -0.38 7.93 -6.35
N ALA A 120 -0.71 7.05 -5.42
CA ALA A 120 -0.50 7.27 -4.00
C ALA A 120 0.92 6.86 -3.52
N ILE A 121 1.67 6.07 -4.31
CA ILE A 121 3.09 5.77 -4.11
C ILE A 121 3.96 6.96 -4.52
N PHE A 122 3.64 7.57 -5.65
CA PHE A 122 4.46 8.62 -6.28
C PHE A 122 4.85 9.79 -5.33
N PRO A 123 3.94 10.36 -4.51
CA PRO A 123 4.24 11.52 -3.66
C PRO A 123 5.23 11.24 -2.53
N GLN A 124 5.49 9.97 -2.23
CA GLN A 124 6.40 9.54 -1.17
C GLN A 124 7.87 9.63 -1.63
N PHE A 125 8.12 9.57 -2.94
CA PHE A 125 9.45 9.69 -3.53
C PHE A 125 9.79 11.11 -3.99
N VAL A 126 8.76 11.91 -4.30
CA VAL A 126 8.91 13.27 -4.84
C VAL A 126 9.77 14.17 -3.93
N GLU A 127 9.59 14.07 -2.61
CA GLU A 127 10.41 14.85 -1.67
C GLU A 127 11.84 14.34 -1.53
N LEU A 128 12.12 13.08 -1.87
CA LEU A 128 13.47 12.51 -1.82
C LEU A 128 14.26 12.85 -3.08
N VAL A 129 13.59 12.78 -4.24
CA VAL A 129 14.19 12.93 -5.57
C VAL A 129 14.38 14.39 -5.97
N LEU A 130 13.45 15.28 -5.61
CA LEU A 130 13.53 16.69 -5.99
C LEU A 130 14.46 17.48 -5.06
N SER A 131 15.31 18.30 -5.67
CA SER A 131 16.20 19.22 -4.95
C SER A 131 15.41 20.39 -4.35
N GLU A 132 15.98 21.00 -3.31
CA GLU A 132 15.37 22.12 -2.57
C GLU A 132 15.00 23.31 -3.48
N GLY A 133 15.85 23.60 -4.48
CA GLY A 133 15.60 24.66 -5.46
C GLY A 133 14.39 24.37 -6.34
N TYR A 134 14.25 23.13 -6.83
CA TYR A 134 13.15 22.75 -7.72
C TYR A 134 11.79 22.74 -7.01
N VAL A 135 11.77 22.32 -5.74
CA VAL A 135 10.54 22.33 -4.92
C VAL A 135 10.03 23.76 -4.70
N ARG A 136 10.95 24.72 -4.54
CA ARG A 136 10.60 26.13 -4.32
C ARG A 136 10.10 26.81 -5.60
N GLU A 137 10.69 26.48 -6.75
CA GLU A 137 10.30 27.02 -8.05
C GLU A 137 8.96 26.44 -8.55
N HIS A 138 8.69 25.17 -8.26
CA HIS A 138 7.47 24.46 -8.67
C HIS A 138 6.53 24.11 -7.50
N PHE A 139 6.37 25.03 -6.56
CA PHE A 139 5.57 24.85 -5.34
C PHE A 139 4.15 24.32 -5.62
N LEU A 140 3.45 24.87 -6.61
CA LEU A 140 2.08 24.45 -6.97
C LEU A 140 2.01 23.01 -7.48
N ILE A 141 2.98 22.61 -8.32
CA ILE A 141 3.04 21.25 -8.89
C ILE A 141 3.39 20.25 -7.78
N VAL A 142 4.35 20.58 -6.93
CA VAL A 142 4.74 19.72 -5.80
C VAL A 142 3.61 19.63 -4.78
N GLY A 143 2.91 20.73 -4.50
CA GLY A 143 1.71 20.77 -3.67
C GLY A 143 0.61 19.86 -4.21
N GLY A 144 0.28 19.97 -5.51
CA GLY A 144 -0.70 19.10 -6.16
C GLY A 144 -0.31 17.62 -6.19
N ILE A 145 0.99 17.30 -6.24
CA ILE A 145 1.44 15.91 -6.09
C ILE A 145 1.26 15.44 -4.63
N LYS A 146 1.51 16.31 -3.64
CA LYS A 146 1.30 15.98 -2.22
C LYS A 146 -0.18 15.72 -1.90
N THR A 147 -1.12 16.38 -2.57
CA THR A 147 -2.57 16.12 -2.40
C THR A 147 -3.00 14.73 -2.85
N LEU A 148 -2.14 13.95 -3.53
CA LEU A 148 -2.41 12.56 -3.91
C LEU A 148 -2.15 11.56 -2.76
N ARG A 149 -1.47 11.96 -1.68
CA ARG A 149 -1.18 11.09 -0.52
C ARG A 149 -2.43 10.45 0.13
N PRO A 150 -3.57 11.17 0.29
CA PRO A 150 -4.79 10.63 0.87
C PRO A 150 -5.44 9.50 0.07
N PHE A 151 -5.11 9.32 -1.22
CA PHE A 151 -5.59 8.18 -2.00
C PHE A 151 -5.22 6.82 -1.38
N ARG A 152 -4.26 6.78 -0.46
CA ARG A 152 -3.95 5.58 0.35
C ARG A 152 -5.08 5.09 1.24
N CYS A 153 -6.00 5.95 1.65
CA CYS A 153 -7.18 5.50 2.38
C CYS A 153 -8.07 4.60 1.52
N LEU A 154 -7.96 4.66 0.19
CA LEU A 154 -8.65 3.72 -0.69
C LEU A 154 -8.11 2.30 -0.51
N CYS A 155 -6.82 2.10 -0.19
CA CYS A 155 -6.23 0.77 0.01
C CYS A 155 -6.99 -0.08 1.06
N CYS A 156 -7.78 0.56 1.94
CA CYS A 156 -8.75 -0.10 2.80
C CYS A 156 -9.67 -1.09 2.04
N PHE A 157 -9.92 -0.91 0.74
CA PHE A 157 -10.62 -1.88 -0.11
C PHE A 157 -10.00 -3.29 -0.03
N ARG A 158 -8.70 -3.41 0.27
CA ARG A 158 -8.05 -4.72 0.44
C ARG A 158 -8.57 -5.49 1.66
N LEU A 159 -9.28 -4.83 2.58
CA LEU A 159 -9.96 -5.47 3.71
C LEU A 159 -11.34 -6.05 3.35
N ILE A 160 -11.86 -5.78 2.14
CA ILE A 160 -13.15 -6.29 1.65
C ILE A 160 -13.30 -7.81 1.86
N PRO A 161 -12.30 -8.68 1.59
CA PRO A 161 -12.43 -10.12 1.77
C PRO A 161 -12.74 -10.55 3.21
N PHE A 162 -12.35 -9.74 4.21
CA PHE A 162 -12.60 -10.04 5.63
C PHE A 162 -14.00 -9.68 6.10
N THR A 163 -14.72 -8.85 5.35
CA THR A 163 -16.11 -8.52 5.69
C THR A 163 -17.04 -9.62 5.18
N SER A 164 -17.92 -10.10 6.07
CA SER A 164 -18.81 -11.23 5.79
C SER A 164 -19.98 -10.86 4.88
N THR A 165 -20.37 -9.58 4.84
CA THR A 165 -21.60 -9.12 4.19
C THR A 165 -21.32 -8.22 3.00
N ALA A 166 -21.94 -8.49 1.85
CA ALA A 166 -21.81 -7.67 0.63
C ALA A 166 -22.17 -6.20 0.86
N ARG A 167 -23.24 -5.93 1.62
CA ARG A 167 -23.66 -4.57 2.00
C ARG A 167 -22.58 -3.81 2.78
N GLN A 168 -21.87 -4.49 3.69
CA GLN A 168 -20.79 -3.86 4.46
C GLN A 168 -19.59 -3.52 3.57
N ARG A 169 -19.28 -4.36 2.58
CA ARG A 169 -18.22 -4.11 1.60
C ARG A 169 -18.47 -2.82 0.83
N GLU A 170 -19.67 -2.68 0.30
CA GLU A 170 -20.07 -1.53 -0.49
C GLU A 170 -20.08 -0.24 0.34
N THR A 171 -20.67 -0.27 1.55
CA THR A 171 -20.65 0.88 2.47
C THR A 171 -19.23 1.31 2.82
N PHE A 172 -18.32 0.36 3.07
CA PHE A 172 -16.95 0.67 3.44
C PHE A 172 -16.14 1.30 2.29
N VAL A 173 -16.33 0.82 1.07
CA VAL A 173 -15.72 1.41 -0.13
C VAL A 173 -16.25 2.82 -0.36
N LEU A 174 -17.56 3.02 -0.28
CA LEU A 174 -18.16 4.34 -0.46
C LEU A 174 -17.69 5.32 0.62
N PHE A 175 -17.66 4.88 1.89
CA PHE A 175 -17.17 5.70 3.00
C PHE A 175 -15.71 6.12 2.81
N SER A 176 -14.82 5.17 2.51
CA SER A 176 -13.39 5.46 2.28
C SER A 176 -13.17 6.36 1.07
N ALA A 177 -13.95 6.19 0.00
CA ALA A 177 -13.91 7.06 -1.17
C ALA A 177 -14.35 8.49 -0.85
N VAL A 178 -15.45 8.66 -0.12
CA VAL A 178 -15.94 9.98 0.33
C VAL A 178 -14.90 10.67 1.21
N VAL A 179 -14.31 9.96 2.17
CA VAL A 179 -13.24 10.51 3.03
C VAL A 179 -12.03 10.93 2.19
N CYS A 180 -11.59 10.12 1.22
CA CYS A 180 -10.50 10.50 0.31
C CYS A 180 -10.82 11.78 -0.47
N ILE A 181 -12.04 11.88 -1.03
CA ILE A 181 -12.48 13.06 -1.78
C ILE A 181 -12.45 14.29 -0.88
N ILE A 182 -13.01 14.22 0.33
CA ILE A 182 -13.02 15.34 1.28
C ILE A 182 -11.59 15.79 1.61
N ILE A 183 -10.68 14.87 1.90
CA ILE A 183 -9.28 15.22 2.23
C ILE A 183 -8.56 15.80 1.01
N CYS A 184 -8.78 15.25 -0.18
CA CYS A 184 -8.17 15.77 -1.41
C CYS A 184 -8.69 17.18 -1.74
N PHE A 185 -10.01 17.40 -1.70
CA PHE A 185 -10.60 18.71 -1.96
C PHE A 185 -10.21 19.74 -0.90
N GLY A 186 -10.23 19.36 0.39
CA GLY A 186 -9.75 20.21 1.47
C GLY A 186 -8.28 20.60 1.29
N SER A 187 -7.43 19.65 0.87
CA SER A 187 -6.03 19.92 0.55
C SER A 187 -5.88 20.88 -0.62
N THR A 188 -6.67 20.73 -1.69
CA THR A 188 -6.60 21.65 -2.86
C THR A 188 -7.08 23.06 -2.58
N GLN A 189 -8.03 23.24 -1.66
CA GLN A 189 -8.55 24.57 -1.30
C GLN A 189 -7.60 25.36 -0.38
N GLN A 190 -6.64 24.69 0.24
CA GLN A 190 -5.64 25.31 1.12
C GLN A 190 -4.32 25.63 0.40
N VAL A 191 -4.17 25.24 -0.87
CA VAL A 191 -3.00 25.53 -1.74
C VAL A 191 -3.12 26.92 -2.38
#